data_AF-A0A0B7K4U6-F1
#
_entry.id   AF-A0A0B7K4U6-F1
#
_cell.length_a   1.000
_cell.length_b   1.000
_cell.length_c   1.000
_cell.angle_alpha   90.00
_cell.angle_beta   90.00
_cell.angle_gamma   90.00
#
_symmetry.space_group_name_H-M   'P 1'
#
loop_
_entity.id
_entity.type
_entity.pdbx_description
1 polymer ?
#
loop_
_entity_poly.entity_id
_entity_poly.type
_entity_poly.pdbx_seq_one_letter_code
_entity_poly.pdbx_strand_id
1 'polypeptide(L)'
;MDPERYYSGISEAEKQNNIVHMTHCVDTIRRSLMCKADPAMYTGYWIANHTVIPSKELRSNSDTICVNWEALDGWARERLLPADKYKVKPGPFENQMPSGHHHHG
;
A
#
# COMPACT_ATOMS: atom_id res chain seq x y z
N MET A 1 -9.63 4.46 9.53
CA MET A 1 -10.75 3.55 9.87
C MET A 1 -11.06 3.75 11.34
N ASP A 2 -12.31 4.03 11.68
CA ASP A 2 -12.77 4.15 13.08
C ASP A 2 -12.94 2.73 13.67
N PRO A 3 -12.08 2.28 14.60
CA PRO A 3 -12.11 0.90 15.09
C PRO A 3 -13.41 0.56 15.82
N GLU A 4 -13.98 1.52 16.56
CA GLU A 4 -15.20 1.33 17.35
C GLU A 4 -16.43 1.13 16.46
N ARG A 5 -16.45 1.73 15.28
CA ARG A 5 -17.53 1.56 14.30
C ARG A 5 -17.45 0.27 13.49
N TYR A 6 -16.24 -0.16 13.11
CA TYR A 6 -16.05 -1.28 12.18
C TYR A 6 -15.72 -2.61 12.87
N TYR A 7 -15.30 -2.57 14.14
CA TYR A 7 -14.89 -3.76 14.90
C TYR A 7 -15.53 -3.80 16.29
N SER A 8 -16.77 -3.31 16.43
CA SER A 8 -17.48 -3.33 17.72
C SER A 8 -17.67 -4.76 18.22
N GLY A 9 -17.25 -5.04 19.46
CA GLY A 9 -17.53 -6.30 20.13
C GLY A 9 -16.57 -7.46 19.81
N ILE A 10 -15.43 -7.22 19.16
CA ILE A 10 -14.39 -8.25 18.98
C ILE A 10 -13.56 -8.44 20.26
N SER A 11 -13.07 -9.65 20.48
CA SER A 11 -12.11 -9.96 21.55
C SER A 11 -10.73 -9.36 21.27
N GLU A 12 -9.89 -9.24 22.31
CA GLU A 12 -8.51 -8.76 22.14
C GLU A 12 -7.67 -9.70 21.26
N ALA A 13 -7.94 -11.00 21.28
CA ALA A 13 -7.28 -11.97 20.40
C ALA A 13 -7.64 -11.73 18.92
N GLU A 14 -8.91 -11.46 18.62
CA GLU A 14 -9.38 -11.12 17.28
C GLU A 14 -8.83 -9.77 16.82
N LYS A 15 -8.73 -8.79 17.73
CA LYS A 15 -8.13 -7.49 17.45
C LYS A 15 -6.65 -7.63 17.08
N GLN A 16 -5.90 -8.42 17.84
CA GLN A 16 -4.50 -8.70 17.55
C GLN A 16 -4.34 -9.43 16.22
N ASN A 17 -5.20 -10.42 15.92
CA ASN A 17 -5.22 -11.10 14.64
C ASN A 17 -5.47 -10.12 13.48
N ASN A 18 -6.45 -9.24 13.61
CA ASN A 18 -6.77 -8.22 12.61
C ASN A 18 -5.61 -7.26 12.38
N ILE A 19 -4.91 -6.82 13.44
CA ILE A 19 -3.73 -5.95 13.29
C ILE A 19 -2.67 -6.68 12.47
N VAL A 20 -2.30 -7.90 12.84
CA VAL A 20 -1.31 -8.70 12.10
C VAL A 20 -1.74 -8.93 10.65
N HIS A 21 -3.01 -9.27 10.44
CA HIS A 21 -3.57 -9.50 9.11
C HIS A 21 -3.49 -8.25 8.22
N MET A 22 -3.95 -7.11 8.73
CA MET A 22 -3.93 -5.86 7.97
C MET A 22 -2.51 -5.36 7.72
N THR A 23 -1.63 -5.45 8.72
CA THR A 23 -0.26 -4.95 8.61
C THR A 23 0.57 -5.72 7.57
N HIS A 24 0.55 -7.06 7.57
CA HIS A 24 1.37 -7.81 6.61
C HIS A 24 0.87 -7.65 5.17
N CYS A 25 -0.45 -7.57 4.96
CA CYS A 25 -1.05 -7.32 3.64
C CYS A 25 -0.62 -5.96 3.08
N VAL A 26 -0.76 -4.89 3.88
CA VAL A 26 -0.38 -3.53 3.46
C VAL A 26 1.13 -3.45 3.21
N ASP A 27 1.96 -4.06 4.05
CA ASP A 27 3.41 -4.08 3.83
C ASP A 27 3.79 -4.83 2.54
N THR A 28 3.13 -5.95 2.24
CA THR A 28 3.35 -6.71 1.01
C THR A 28 3.05 -5.87 -0.23
N ILE A 29 1.92 -5.16 -0.24
CA ILE A 29 1.54 -4.26 -1.35
C ILE A 29 2.56 -3.13 -1.49
N ARG A 30 2.90 -2.46 -0.37
CA ARG A 30 3.87 -1.36 -0.34
C ARG A 30 5.21 -1.79 -0.94
N ARG A 31 5.74 -2.94 -0.50
CA ARG A 31 7.01 -3.48 -0.99
C ARG A 31 6.94 -3.81 -2.48
N SER A 32 5.84 -4.41 -2.93
CA SER A 32 5.65 -4.72 -4.36
C SER A 32 5.64 -3.45 -5.22
N LEU A 33 4.90 -2.41 -4.80
CA LEU A 33 4.80 -1.15 -5.51
C LEU A 33 6.14 -0.40 -5.55
N MET A 34 6.87 -0.34 -4.43
CA MET A 34 8.16 0.35 -4.36
C MET A 34 9.24 -0.32 -5.21
N CYS A 35 9.21 -1.65 -5.37
CA CYS A 35 10.29 -2.39 -6.04
C CYS A 35 10.05 -2.60 -7.54
N LYS A 36 8.80 -2.78 -7.98
CA LYS A 36 8.49 -3.10 -9.39
C LYS A 36 7.27 -2.39 -9.97
N ALA A 37 6.66 -1.43 -9.24
CA ALA A 37 5.38 -0.81 -9.59
C ALA A 37 4.37 -1.82 -10.15
N ASP A 38 4.18 -2.93 -9.44
CA ASP A 38 3.39 -4.07 -9.91
C ASP A 38 1.88 -3.76 -9.93
N PRO A 39 1.23 -3.65 -11.10
CA PRO A 39 -0.21 -3.45 -11.18
C PRO A 39 -0.99 -4.77 -11.13
N ALA A 40 -0.33 -5.92 -10.95
CA ALA A 40 -0.98 -7.23 -10.93
C ALA A 40 -2.07 -7.30 -9.86
N MET A 41 -3.22 -7.85 -10.24
CA MET A 41 -4.33 -8.08 -9.32
C MET A 41 -4.17 -9.44 -8.66
N TYR A 42 -4.10 -9.45 -7.33
CA TYR A 42 -4.00 -10.67 -6.53
C TYR A 42 -5.37 -11.00 -5.93
N THR A 43 -5.75 -12.28 -6.01
CA THR A 43 -6.99 -12.82 -5.45
C THR A 43 -6.67 -13.91 -4.44
N GLY A 44 -7.48 -14.01 -3.38
CA GLY A 44 -7.30 -14.99 -2.32
C GLY A 44 -7.89 -16.35 -2.69
N TYR A 45 -7.07 -17.39 -2.63
CA TYR A 45 -7.45 -18.78 -2.85
C TYR A 45 -7.37 -19.55 -1.55
N TRP A 46 -8.42 -20.35 -1.26
CA TRP A 46 -8.42 -21.27 -0.14
C TRP A 46 -7.59 -22.51 -0.51
N ILE A 47 -6.53 -22.76 0.25
CA ILE A 47 -5.60 -23.88 0.01
C ILE A 47 -5.70 -24.97 1.08
N ALA A 48 -6.40 -24.70 2.18
CA ALA A 48 -6.73 -25.66 3.22
C ALA A 48 -8.03 -25.26 3.92
N ASN A 49 -8.47 -26.08 4.87
CA ASN A 49 -9.57 -25.69 5.75
C ASN A 49 -9.16 -24.47 6.60
N HIS A 50 -10.15 -23.75 7.13
CA HIS A 50 -9.89 -22.53 7.90
C HIS A 50 -9.16 -22.76 9.23
N THR A 51 -9.03 -24.01 9.69
CA THR A 51 -8.36 -24.36 10.96
C THR A 51 -6.86 -24.63 10.80
N VAL A 52 -6.33 -24.69 9.59
CA VAL A 52 -4.91 -24.99 9.31
C VAL A 52 -4.24 -23.77 8.66
N ILE A 53 -3.08 -23.34 9.18
CA ILE A 53 -2.34 -22.18 8.66
C ILE A 53 -1.13 -22.68 7.84
N PRO A 54 -0.91 -22.22 6.60
CA PRO A 54 -1.73 -21.23 5.87
C PRO A 54 -2.99 -21.85 5.26
N SER A 55 -4.16 -21.24 5.51
CA SER A 55 -5.44 -21.64 4.89
C SER A 55 -5.73 -20.92 3.58
N LYS A 56 -4.98 -19.87 3.29
CA LYS A 56 -5.14 -18.99 2.13
C LYS A 56 -3.81 -18.70 1.46
N GLU A 57 -3.86 -18.52 0.16
CA GLU A 57 -2.76 -18.07 -0.69
C GLU A 57 -3.23 -16.93 -1.58
N LEU A 58 -2.38 -15.92 -1.81
CA LEU A 58 -2.63 -14.89 -2.82
C LEU A 58 -2.08 -15.37 -4.16
N ARG A 59 -2.94 -15.46 -5.17
CA ARG A 59 -2.52 -15.78 -6.55
C ARG A 59 -2.94 -14.68 -7.51
N SER A 60 -2.12 -14.45 -8.52
CA SER A 60 -2.43 -13.57 -9.63
C SER A 60 -2.36 -14.36 -10.93
N ASN A 61 -3.34 -14.12 -11.80
CA ASN A 61 -3.30 -14.57 -13.19
C ASN A 61 -2.81 -13.44 -14.12
N SER A 62 -2.25 -12.36 -13.55
CA SER A 62 -1.72 -11.26 -14.34
C SER A 62 -0.36 -11.66 -14.90
N ASP A 63 -0.23 -11.54 -16.22
CA ASP A 63 1.07 -11.61 -16.87
C ASP A 63 1.93 -10.44 -16.41
N THR A 64 3.09 -10.74 -15.86
CA THR A 64 4.05 -9.72 -15.44
C THR A 64 5.00 -9.43 -16.59
N ILE A 65 4.86 -8.27 -17.20
CA ILE A 65 5.81 -7.73 -18.18
C ILE A 65 6.60 -6.58 -17.57
N CYS A 66 7.79 -6.29 -18.09
CA CYS A 66 8.53 -5.09 -17.69
C CYS A 66 7.71 -3.85 -18.03
N VAL A 67 7.49 -2.99 -17.02
CA VAL A 67 6.88 -1.67 -17.22
C VAL A 67 7.86 -0.75 -17.93
N ASN A 68 7.38 0.02 -18.91
CA ASN A 68 8.11 1.17 -19.43
C ASN A 68 8.05 2.30 -18.39
N TRP A 69 9.12 2.41 -17.60
CA TRP A 69 9.23 3.39 -16.53
C TRP A 69 9.13 4.84 -17.01
N GLU A 70 9.68 5.16 -18.19
CA GLU A 70 9.65 6.51 -18.74
C GLU A 70 8.22 6.94 -19.08
N ALA A 71 7.44 6.03 -19.69
CA ALA A 71 6.04 6.29 -20.00
C ALA A 71 5.18 6.43 -18.73
N LEU A 72 5.42 5.60 -17.72
CA LEU A 72 4.69 5.66 -16.45
C LEU A 72 5.02 6.95 -15.67
N ASP A 73 6.31 7.31 -15.59
CA ASP A 73 6.77 8.53 -14.93
C ASP A 73 6.22 9.78 -15.64
N GLY A 74 6.25 9.81 -16.97
CA GLY A 74 5.64 10.88 -17.77
C GLY A 74 4.14 11.04 -17.47
N TRP A 75 3.38 9.95 -17.51
CA TRP A 75 1.95 9.95 -17.17
C TRP A 75 1.69 10.44 -15.74
N ALA A 76 2.51 10.03 -14.77
CA ALA A 76 2.37 10.43 -13.38
C ALA A 76 2.65 11.93 -13.21
N ARG A 77 3.68 12.47 -13.88
CA ARG A 77 4.06 13.89 -13.85
C ARG A 77 3.01 14.81 -14.45
N GLU A 78 2.35 14.39 -15.53
CA GLU A 78 1.22 15.14 -16.10
C GLU A 78 0.05 15.29 -15.11
N ARG A 79 -0.06 14.38 -14.13
CA ARG A 79 -1.13 14.33 -13.12
C ARG A 79 -0.66 14.79 -11.74
N LEU A 80 0.59 15.22 -11.62
CA LEU A 80 1.07 15.80 -10.36
C LEU A 80 0.24 17.04 -10.06
N LEU A 81 -0.20 17.15 -8.82
CA LEU A 81 -0.85 18.36 -8.35
C LEU A 81 0.14 19.52 -8.47
N PRO A 82 -0.24 20.66 -9.08
CA PRO A 82 0.62 21.83 -9.13
C PRO A 82 1.12 22.21 -7.75
N ALA A 83 2.44 22.34 -7.62
CA ALA A 83 3.06 22.95 -6.46
C ALA A 83 2.39 24.31 -6.20
N ASP A 84 2.26 24.66 -4.91
CA ASP A 84 1.68 25.93 -4.43
C ASP A 84 0.16 26.12 -4.62
N LYS A 85 -0.54 25.20 -5.30
CA LYS A 85 -2.02 25.24 -5.38
C LYS A 85 -2.73 24.41 -4.31
N TYR A 86 -2.01 23.50 -3.67
CA TYR A 86 -2.58 22.56 -2.70
C TYR A 86 -1.75 22.53 -1.42
N LYS A 87 -2.41 22.57 -0.26
CA LYS A 87 -1.78 22.32 1.03
C LYS A 87 -1.73 20.82 1.28
N VAL A 88 -0.55 20.22 1.13
CA VAL A 88 -0.30 18.85 1.55
C VAL A 88 -0.02 18.80 3.05
N LYS A 89 -0.42 17.71 3.71
CA LYS A 89 0.01 17.48 5.10
C LYS A 89 1.51 17.24 5.11
N PRO A 90 2.26 17.84 6.03
CA PRO A 90 3.69 17.66 6.03
C PRO A 90 4.06 16.20 6.23
N GLY A 91 5.03 15.74 5.44
CA GLY A 91 5.63 14.42 5.61
C GLY A 91 6.31 14.28 6.98
N PRO A 92 6.46 13.05 7.52
CA PRO A 92 7.04 12.81 8.84
C PRO A 92 8.50 13.30 8.98
N PHE A 93 9.17 13.63 7.86
CA PHE A 93 10.54 14.12 7.82
C PHE A 93 10.66 15.59 7.34
N GLU A 94 9.55 16.24 6.96
CA GLU A 94 9.58 17.62 6.45
C GLU A 94 9.91 18.65 7.53
N ASN A 95 9.62 18.35 8.79
CA ASN A 95 9.93 19.23 9.92
C ASN A 95 11.44 19.32 10.24
N GLN A 96 12.27 18.49 9.59
CA GLN A 96 13.72 18.44 9.79
C GLN A 96 14.50 18.90 8.56
N MET A 97 13.83 19.25 7.46
CA MET A 97 14.51 19.69 6.25
C MET A 97 15.00 21.14 6.42
N PRO A 98 16.30 21.41 6.19
CA PRO A 98 16.80 22.78 6.22
C PRO A 98 16.07 23.61 5.18
N SER A 99 15.65 24.80 5.59
CA SER A 99 14.97 25.76 4.72
C SER A 99 15.83 26.06 3.50
N GLY A 100 15.40 25.63 2.30
CA GLY A 100 16.07 26.00 1.05
C GLY A 100 16.26 24.90 0.02
N HIS A 101 15.88 23.65 0.29
CA HIS A 101 15.86 22.61 -0.73
C HIS A 101 14.54 22.62 -1.48
N HIS A 102 14.47 23.44 -2.52
CA HIS A 102 13.44 23.32 -3.54
C HIS A 102 13.64 21.98 -4.26
N HIS A 103 12.61 21.12 -4.23
CA HIS A 103 12.56 19.94 -5.07
C HIS A 103 12.57 20.41 -6.53
N HIS A 104 13.70 20.23 -7.21
CA HIS A 104 13.73 20.29 -8.66
C HIS A 104 12.94 19.07 -9.16
N GLY A 105 11.82 19.36 -9.83
CA GLY A 105 10.98 18.37 -10.50
C GLY A 105 11.71 17.71 -11.66
#